data_AF-A0A972UB36-F1
#
_entry.id   AF-A0A972UB36-F1
#
_cell.length_a   1.000
_cell.length_b   1.000
_cell.length_c   1.000
_cell.angle_alpha   90.00
_cell.angle_beta   90.00
_cell.angle_gamma   90.00
#
_symmetry.space_group_name_H-M   'P 1'
#
loop_
_entity.id
_entity.type
_entity.pdbx_description
1 polymer ?
#
loop_
_entity_poly.entity_id
_entity_poly.type
_entity_poly.pdbx_seq_one_letter_code
_entity_poly.pdbx_strand_id
1 'polypeptide(L)'
;MNRDRRLFGLIREYRMPFILSFLSGTVAGVMMIGQALCLSTAINAAFILQQPFSALQKPIALFALFSLLRMLLSWAGHTEANRGTLQIRKKIFNRIATTLARRGPLFARSMQSGKLSLTMQKGVGALDAYFSQFVPQLFLAIAIPVLILIAVFPTDPISGLILLVTAPLIPVFMALIGKRAGALTDRQWESLSRMSGYFLDMLQGMTTLKIFARSRMQHAAIEEAGENFRVATMKVLKIAFLSSLTLELVGTIGTALIAVGIGVRLLSGSIGFQSALFVLILTPDFYLPLRQLGQKFHAGMEGESAAKEIFAILEHQSPEPRNGTATLRRESVQSLPISFLN
;
A
#
# COMPACT_ATOMS: atom_id res chain seq x y z
N MET A 1 14.76 3.42 -3.01
CA MET A 1 13.71 2.48 -2.57
C MET A 1 13.86 1.24 -3.44
N ASN A 2 14.59 0.23 -2.96
CA ASN A 2 14.85 -0.99 -3.72
C ASN A 2 13.57 -1.84 -3.68
N ARG A 3 12.61 -1.53 -4.56
CA ARG A 3 11.42 -2.35 -4.73
C ARG A 3 11.86 -3.75 -5.11
N ASP A 4 11.36 -4.72 -4.37
CA ASP A 4 11.76 -6.10 -4.57
C ASP A 4 11.31 -6.55 -5.98
N ARG A 5 12.28 -6.77 -6.88
CA ARG A 5 12.02 -7.17 -8.28
C ARG A 5 11.18 -8.45 -8.36
N ARG A 6 11.20 -9.27 -7.29
CA ARG A 6 10.41 -10.50 -7.16
C ARG A 6 8.90 -10.24 -7.12
N LEU A 7 8.45 -9.14 -6.50
CA LEU A 7 7.03 -8.76 -6.48
C LEU A 7 6.53 -8.39 -7.86
N PHE A 8 7.33 -7.66 -8.65
CA PHE A 8 7.02 -7.38 -10.04
C PHE A 8 6.99 -8.64 -10.92
N GLY A 9 7.81 -9.64 -10.59
CA GLY A 9 7.75 -10.97 -11.22
C GLY A 9 6.38 -11.64 -11.06
N LEU A 10 5.75 -11.53 -9.89
CA LEU A 10 4.42 -12.08 -9.63
C LEU A 10 3.32 -11.35 -10.42
N ILE A 11 3.42 -10.02 -10.52
CA ILE A 11 2.50 -9.21 -11.34
C ILE A 11 2.65 -9.59 -12.82
N ARG A 12 3.88 -9.80 -13.31
CA ARG A 12 4.14 -10.15 -14.71
C ARG A 12 3.48 -11.47 -15.11
N GLU A 13 3.42 -12.43 -14.19
CA GLU A 13 2.80 -13.73 -14.43
C GLU A 13 1.27 -13.64 -14.46
N TYR A 14 0.68 -12.78 -13.64
CA TYR A 14 -0.77 -12.48 -13.63
C TYR A 14 -1.04 -11.06 -14.10
N ARG A 15 -0.52 -10.66 -15.27
CA ARG A 15 -0.56 -9.26 -15.72
C ARG A 15 -1.95 -8.77 -16.14
N MET A 16 -2.80 -9.66 -16.65
CA MET A 16 -4.07 -9.27 -17.27
C MET A 16 -5.02 -8.54 -16.33
N PRO A 17 -5.28 -9.01 -15.08
CA PRO A 17 -6.19 -8.31 -14.18
C PRO A 17 -5.68 -6.91 -13.78
N PHE A 18 -4.37 -6.74 -13.60
CA PHE A 18 -3.79 -5.42 -13.29
C PHE A 18 -3.80 -4.47 -14.50
N ILE A 19 -3.57 -4.99 -15.71
CA ILE A 19 -3.68 -4.19 -16.95
C ILE A 19 -5.12 -3.74 -17.15
N LEU A 20 -6.10 -4.66 -17.00
CA LEU A 20 -7.52 -4.32 -17.11
C LEU A 20 -7.94 -3.32 -16.04
N SER A 21 -7.47 -3.48 -14.80
CA SER A 21 -7.69 -2.51 -13.73
C SER A 21 -7.15 -1.12 -14.08
N PHE A 22 -5.91 -1.06 -14.57
CA PHE A 22 -5.27 0.19 -14.99
C PHE A 22 -5.99 0.85 -16.16
N LEU A 23 -6.32 0.10 -17.21
CA LEU A 23 -7.05 0.60 -18.38
C LEU A 23 -8.42 1.12 -17.96
N SER A 24 -9.16 0.35 -17.16
CA SER A 24 -10.49 0.74 -16.69
C SER A 24 -10.44 2.03 -15.85
N GLY A 25 -9.48 2.14 -14.93
CA GLY A 25 -9.28 3.36 -14.15
C GLY A 25 -8.83 4.56 -14.99
N THR A 26 -8.01 4.34 -16.03
CA THR A 26 -7.57 5.40 -16.95
C THR A 26 -8.73 5.91 -17.80
N VAL A 27 -9.54 5.01 -18.36
CA VAL A 27 -10.75 5.38 -19.12
C VAL A 27 -11.77 6.05 -18.20
N ALA A 28 -11.94 5.59 -16.95
CA ALA A 28 -12.76 6.26 -15.95
C ALA A 28 -12.27 7.70 -15.67
N GLY A 29 -10.95 7.93 -15.69
CA GLY A 29 -10.35 9.27 -15.63
C GLY A 29 -10.70 10.15 -16.84
N VAL A 30 -10.74 9.59 -18.04
CA VAL A 30 -11.23 10.30 -19.24
C VAL A 30 -12.72 10.66 -19.12
N MET A 31 -13.54 9.72 -18.63
CA MET A 31 -14.96 9.98 -18.37
C MET A 31 -15.16 11.11 -17.36
N MET A 32 -14.32 11.18 -16.31
CA MET A 32 -14.31 12.28 -15.34
C MET A 32 -14.02 13.64 -15.97
N ILE A 33 -13.05 13.71 -16.89
CA ILE A 33 -12.78 14.94 -17.64
C ILE A 33 -14.00 15.33 -18.49
N GLY A 34 -14.63 14.34 -19.14
CA GLY A 34 -15.89 14.52 -19.85
C GLY A 34 -17.02 15.05 -18.96
N GLN A 35 -17.14 14.55 -17.72
CA GLN A 35 -18.10 15.07 -16.73
C GLN A 35 -17.85 16.54 -16.42
N ALA A 36 -16.59 16.93 -16.18
CA ALA A 36 -16.23 18.32 -15.90
C ALA A 36 -16.53 19.25 -17.10
N LEU A 37 -16.29 18.79 -18.34
CA LEU A 37 -16.66 19.51 -19.56
C LEU A 37 -18.18 19.67 -19.68
N CYS A 38 -18.95 18.59 -19.51
CA CYS A 38 -20.41 18.64 -19.59
C CYS A 38 -21.00 19.55 -18.50
N LEU A 39 -20.49 19.46 -17.27
CA LEU A 39 -20.96 20.27 -16.15
C LEU A 39 -20.65 21.75 -16.35
N SER A 40 -19.41 22.10 -16.71
CA SER A 40 -19.04 23.49 -17.01
C SER A 40 -19.82 24.06 -18.19
N THR A 41 -20.07 23.26 -19.24
CA THR A 41 -20.89 23.66 -20.40
C THR A 41 -22.34 23.90 -19.99
N ALA A 42 -22.94 22.99 -19.20
CA ALA A 42 -24.32 23.12 -18.73
C ALA A 42 -24.50 24.37 -17.88
N ILE A 43 -23.58 24.64 -16.94
CA ILE A 43 -23.63 25.82 -16.07
C ILE A 43 -23.43 27.10 -16.88
N ASN A 44 -22.49 27.12 -17.83
CA ASN A 44 -22.29 28.27 -18.71
C ASN A 44 -23.53 28.56 -19.58
N ALA A 45 -24.12 27.52 -20.17
CA ALA A 45 -25.34 27.64 -20.98
C ALA A 45 -26.53 28.14 -20.15
N ALA A 46 -26.69 27.65 -18.92
CA ALA A 46 -27.80 28.01 -18.04
C ALA A 46 -27.69 29.43 -17.49
N PHE A 47 -26.52 29.83 -16.97
CA PHE A 47 -26.39 31.06 -16.18
C PHE A 47 -25.78 32.22 -16.94
N ILE A 48 -24.82 31.97 -17.85
CA ILE A 48 -24.14 33.04 -18.60
C ILE A 48 -24.87 33.31 -19.91
N LEU A 49 -25.19 32.25 -20.66
CA LEU A 49 -25.87 32.37 -21.96
C LEU A 49 -27.41 32.38 -21.84
N GLN A 50 -27.95 32.04 -20.65
CA GLN A 50 -29.40 31.99 -20.36
C GLN A 50 -30.21 31.20 -21.41
N GLN A 51 -29.63 30.10 -21.89
CA GLN A 51 -30.24 29.24 -22.89
C GLN A 51 -31.45 28.48 -22.34
N PRO A 52 -32.45 28.15 -23.19
CA PRO A 52 -33.61 27.38 -22.76
C PRO A 52 -33.23 25.96 -22.33
N PHE A 53 -34.07 25.33 -21.50
CA PHE A 53 -33.83 23.99 -20.96
C PHE A 53 -33.55 22.92 -22.05
N SER A 54 -34.13 23.08 -23.24
CA SER A 54 -33.87 22.19 -24.40
C SER A 54 -32.38 22.14 -24.77
N ALA A 55 -31.65 23.23 -24.64
CA ALA A 55 -30.21 23.28 -24.90
C ALA A 55 -29.37 22.60 -23.80
N LEU A 56 -29.92 22.47 -22.58
CA LEU A 56 -29.25 21.84 -21.44
C LEU A 56 -29.41 20.31 -21.43
N GLN A 57 -30.39 19.76 -22.14
CA GLN A 57 -30.67 18.32 -22.14
C GLN A 57 -29.46 17.50 -22.60
N LYS A 58 -28.77 17.93 -23.66
CA LYS A 58 -27.61 17.22 -24.21
C LYS A 58 -26.43 17.15 -23.21
N PRO A 59 -25.93 18.26 -22.62
CA PRO A 59 -24.84 18.17 -21.65
C PRO A 59 -25.25 17.43 -20.37
N ILE A 60 -26.51 17.53 -19.93
CA ILE A 60 -27.00 16.75 -18.78
C ILE A 60 -27.04 15.25 -19.08
N ALA A 61 -27.56 14.85 -20.24
CA ALA A 61 -27.61 13.45 -20.66
C ALA A 61 -26.21 12.85 -20.83
N LEU A 62 -25.28 13.61 -21.42
CA LEU A 62 -23.87 13.19 -21.53
C LEU A 62 -23.19 13.10 -20.17
N PHE A 63 -23.46 14.02 -19.25
CA PHE A 63 -22.97 13.94 -17.87
C PHE A 63 -23.46 12.66 -17.18
N ALA A 64 -24.75 12.33 -17.31
CA ALA A 64 -25.32 11.10 -16.76
C ALA A 64 -24.69 9.85 -17.38
N LEU A 65 -24.51 9.83 -18.70
CA LEU A 65 -23.85 8.74 -19.42
C LEU A 65 -22.40 8.53 -18.96
N PHE A 66 -21.60 9.60 -18.90
CA PHE A 66 -20.22 9.53 -18.42
C PHE A 66 -20.14 9.10 -16.96
N SER A 67 -21.12 9.49 -16.13
CA SER A 67 -21.21 9.04 -14.74
C SER A 67 -21.47 7.54 -14.63
N LEU A 68 -22.39 7.02 -15.43
CA LEU A 68 -22.70 5.59 -15.46
C LEU A 68 -21.50 4.78 -15.96
N LEU A 69 -20.87 5.22 -17.06
CA LEU A 69 -19.69 4.56 -17.61
C LEU A 69 -18.51 4.60 -16.62
N ARG A 70 -18.25 5.75 -15.99
CA ARG A 70 -17.22 5.88 -14.96
C ARG A 70 -17.46 4.92 -13.79
N MET A 71 -18.71 4.79 -13.33
CA MET A 71 -19.09 3.87 -12.27
C MET A 71 -18.79 2.42 -12.67
N LEU A 72 -19.26 1.98 -13.84
CA LEU A 72 -19.06 0.61 -14.34
C LEU A 72 -17.57 0.28 -14.55
N LEU A 73 -16.81 1.21 -15.13
CA LEU A 73 -15.36 1.05 -15.33
C LEU A 73 -14.60 1.00 -14.01
N SER A 74 -14.95 1.86 -13.05
CA SER A 74 -14.32 1.87 -11.72
C SER A 74 -14.62 0.56 -10.98
N TRP A 75 -15.84 0.06 -11.07
CA TRP A 75 -16.24 -1.22 -10.49
C TRP A 75 -15.49 -2.38 -11.13
N ALA A 76 -15.50 -2.48 -12.47
CA ALA A 76 -14.78 -3.51 -13.21
C ALA A 76 -13.28 -3.50 -12.88
N GLY A 77 -12.67 -2.32 -12.86
CA GLY A 77 -11.25 -2.17 -12.54
C GLY A 77 -10.90 -2.62 -11.12
N HIS A 78 -11.78 -2.35 -10.14
CA HIS A 78 -11.59 -2.82 -8.76
C HIS A 78 -11.77 -4.34 -8.64
N THR A 79 -12.77 -4.90 -9.33
CA THR A 79 -13.01 -6.35 -9.36
C THR A 79 -11.83 -7.10 -9.97
N GLU A 80 -11.26 -6.61 -11.08
CA GLU A 80 -10.10 -7.23 -11.72
C GLU A 80 -8.84 -7.18 -10.84
N ALA A 81 -8.57 -6.03 -10.18
CA ALA A 81 -7.45 -5.95 -9.23
C ALA A 81 -7.59 -6.96 -8.07
N ASN A 82 -8.80 -7.14 -7.53
CA ASN A 82 -9.07 -8.12 -6.49
C ASN A 82 -8.92 -9.56 -7.00
N ARG A 83 -9.39 -9.86 -8.22
CA ARG A 83 -9.19 -11.17 -8.86
C ARG A 83 -7.71 -11.52 -9.00
N GLY A 84 -6.89 -10.60 -9.52
CA GLY A 84 -5.45 -10.79 -9.65
C GLY A 84 -4.75 -10.99 -8.29
N THR A 85 -5.17 -10.21 -7.29
CA THR A 85 -4.68 -10.32 -5.92
C THR A 85 -4.94 -11.70 -5.31
N LEU A 86 -6.17 -12.22 -5.45
CA LEU A 86 -6.53 -13.56 -4.95
C LEU A 86 -5.70 -14.67 -5.62
N GLN A 87 -5.40 -14.54 -6.91
CA GLN A 87 -4.55 -15.51 -7.63
C GLN A 87 -3.12 -15.49 -7.10
N ILE A 88 -2.53 -14.30 -6.90
CA ILE A 88 -1.19 -14.16 -6.31
C ILE A 88 -1.16 -14.73 -4.88
N ARG A 89 -2.16 -14.41 -4.06
CA ARG A 89 -2.28 -14.92 -2.69
C ARG A 89 -2.32 -16.44 -2.64
N LYS A 90 -3.23 -17.06 -3.41
CA LYS A 90 -3.35 -18.53 -3.49
C LYS A 90 -2.03 -19.18 -3.90
N LYS A 91 -1.35 -18.58 -4.87
CA LYS A 91 -0.07 -19.08 -5.36
C LYS A 91 1.04 -19.00 -4.31
N ILE A 92 1.19 -17.86 -3.63
CA ILE A 92 2.19 -17.72 -2.57
C ILE A 92 1.91 -18.72 -1.45
N PHE A 93 0.65 -18.84 -1.04
CA PHE A 93 0.26 -19.81 -0.01
C PHE A 93 0.64 -21.24 -0.44
N ASN A 94 0.30 -21.65 -1.66
CA ASN A 94 0.65 -22.97 -2.20
C ASN A 94 2.17 -23.17 -2.31
N ARG A 95 2.94 -22.14 -2.70
CA ARG A 95 4.41 -22.20 -2.75
C ARG A 95 5.01 -22.40 -1.36
N ILE A 96 4.51 -21.72 -0.34
CA ILE A 96 4.97 -21.91 1.02
C ILE A 96 4.61 -23.33 1.48
N ALA A 97 3.36 -23.76 1.33
CA ALA A 97 2.89 -25.08 1.74
C ALA A 97 3.69 -26.22 1.09
N THR A 98 3.92 -26.13 -0.23
CA THR A 98 4.72 -27.12 -0.97
C THR A 98 6.19 -27.11 -0.57
N THR A 99 6.78 -25.94 -0.27
CA THR A 99 8.16 -25.84 0.22
C THR A 99 8.31 -26.50 1.59
N LEU A 100 7.36 -26.26 2.51
CA LEU A 100 7.34 -26.91 3.83
C LEU A 100 7.16 -28.42 3.70
N ALA A 101 6.23 -28.88 2.85
CA ALA A 101 5.99 -30.30 2.62
C ALA A 101 7.21 -31.01 2.03
N ARG A 102 7.89 -30.40 1.05
CA ARG A 102 9.07 -30.97 0.39
C ARG A 102 10.30 -31.02 1.29
N ARG A 103 10.53 -30.01 2.12
CA ARG A 103 11.70 -29.95 3.01
C ARG A 103 11.49 -30.66 4.35
N GLY A 104 10.24 -31.03 4.64
CA GLY A 104 9.89 -31.88 5.77
C GLY A 104 9.96 -31.18 7.14
N PRO A 105 9.65 -31.93 8.21
CA PRO A 105 9.45 -31.39 9.55
C PRO A 105 10.72 -30.83 10.21
N LEU A 106 11.91 -31.30 9.82
CA LEU A 106 13.19 -30.77 10.33
C LEU A 106 13.43 -29.32 9.88
N PHE A 107 13.08 -28.99 8.63
CA PHE A 107 13.12 -27.60 8.15
C PHE A 107 12.10 -26.74 8.88
N ALA A 108 10.86 -27.23 9.04
CA ALA A 108 9.82 -26.50 9.76
C ALA A 108 10.20 -26.22 11.23
N ARG A 109 10.91 -27.14 11.89
CA ARG A 109 11.45 -26.95 13.25
C ARG A 109 12.65 -26.01 13.31
N SER A 110 13.45 -25.92 12.24
CA SER A 110 14.57 -24.96 12.17
C SER A 110 14.10 -23.51 12.12
N MET A 111 12.83 -23.28 11.77
CA MET A 111 12.19 -21.98 11.81
C MET A 111 11.43 -21.78 13.12
N GLN A 112 11.48 -20.57 13.67
CA GLN A 112 10.66 -20.22 14.82
C GLN A 112 9.16 -20.34 14.44
N SER A 113 8.45 -21.30 15.02
CA SER A 113 7.06 -21.65 14.67
C SER A 113 6.11 -20.45 14.74
N GLY A 114 6.31 -19.56 15.71
CA GLY A 114 5.57 -18.30 15.83
C GLY A 114 5.80 -17.35 14.65
N LYS A 115 7.05 -17.22 14.17
CA LYS A 115 7.39 -16.38 13.02
C LYS A 115 6.77 -16.93 11.73
N LEU A 116 6.85 -18.24 11.52
CA LEU A 116 6.23 -18.90 10.36
C LEU A 116 4.70 -18.71 10.34
N SER A 117 4.04 -18.91 11.49
CA SER A 117 2.58 -18.71 11.61
C SER A 117 2.19 -17.25 11.35
N LEU A 118 2.95 -16.30 11.91
CA LEU A 118 2.74 -14.87 11.70
C LEU A 118 2.90 -14.47 10.22
N THR A 119 3.96 -14.94 9.55
CA THR A 119 4.18 -14.65 8.12
C THR A 119 3.10 -15.27 7.25
N MET A 120 2.62 -16.49 7.56
CA MET A 120 1.51 -17.12 6.84
C MET A 120 0.17 -16.39 7.04
N GLN A 121 -0.13 -15.91 8.24
CA GLN A 121 -1.41 -15.27 8.56
C GLN A 121 -1.40 -13.78 8.19
N LYS A 122 -0.46 -13.01 8.76
CA LYS A 122 -0.39 -11.56 8.57
C LYS A 122 0.43 -11.16 7.34
N GLY A 123 1.55 -11.84 7.07
CA GLY A 123 2.41 -11.51 5.93
C GLY A 123 1.70 -11.73 4.59
N VAL A 124 1.06 -12.89 4.41
CA VAL A 124 0.27 -13.17 3.19
C VAL A 124 -0.93 -12.23 3.08
N GLY A 125 -1.58 -11.88 4.19
CA GLY A 125 -2.67 -10.90 4.21
C GLY A 125 -2.23 -9.48 3.82
N ALA A 126 -1.02 -9.06 4.20
CA ALA A 126 -0.48 -7.75 3.82
C ALA A 126 -0.30 -7.59 2.30
N LEU A 127 -0.08 -8.69 1.58
CA LEU A 127 -0.01 -8.68 0.12
C LEU A 127 -1.36 -8.34 -0.54
N ASP A 128 -2.48 -8.57 0.15
CA ASP A 128 -3.80 -8.28 -0.41
C ASP A 128 -3.94 -6.77 -0.66
N ALA A 129 -3.67 -5.94 0.35
CA ALA A 129 -3.74 -4.48 0.20
C ALA A 129 -2.66 -3.96 -0.77
N TYR A 130 -1.48 -4.58 -0.80
CA TYR A 130 -0.42 -4.23 -1.74
C TYR A 130 -0.87 -4.37 -3.21
N PHE A 131 -1.36 -5.54 -3.59
CA PHE A 131 -1.74 -5.80 -4.99
C PHE A 131 -3.09 -5.21 -5.37
N SER A 132 -4.09 -5.21 -4.47
CA SER A 132 -5.43 -4.71 -4.80
C SER A 132 -5.55 -3.19 -4.76
N GLN A 133 -4.75 -2.51 -3.93
CA GLN A 133 -4.92 -1.08 -3.68
C GLN A 133 -3.68 -0.28 -4.08
N PHE A 134 -2.50 -0.62 -3.55
CA PHE A 134 -1.29 0.20 -3.75
C PHE A 134 -0.77 0.14 -5.18
N VAL A 135 -0.65 -1.06 -5.76
CA VAL A 135 -0.13 -1.25 -7.12
C VAL A 135 -1.00 -0.55 -8.18
N PRO A 136 -2.34 -0.74 -8.24
CA PRO A 136 -3.19 0.00 -9.15
C PRO A 136 -3.11 1.51 -8.94
N GLN A 137 -3.10 1.96 -7.69
CA GLN A 137 -3.00 3.38 -7.37
C GLN A 137 -1.71 4.02 -7.88
N LEU A 138 -0.58 3.30 -7.84
CA LEU A 138 0.69 3.81 -8.32
C LEU A 138 0.60 4.27 -9.79
N PHE A 139 -0.08 3.50 -10.63
CA PHE A 139 -0.26 3.84 -12.03
C PHE A 139 -1.28 4.96 -12.22
N LEU A 140 -2.41 4.92 -11.48
CA LEU A 140 -3.45 5.96 -11.56
C LEU A 140 -2.97 7.32 -11.05
N ALA A 141 -2.08 7.34 -10.06
CA ALA A 141 -1.42 8.54 -9.54
C ALA A 141 -0.51 9.24 -10.55
N ILE A 142 -0.17 8.59 -11.66
CA ILE A 142 0.55 9.19 -12.77
C ILE A 142 -0.42 9.47 -13.92
N ALA A 143 -1.22 8.48 -14.31
CA ALA A 143 -2.11 8.58 -15.46
C ALA A 143 -3.15 9.69 -15.34
N ILE A 144 -3.85 9.79 -14.19
CA ILE A 144 -4.93 10.77 -14.02
C ILE A 144 -4.37 12.21 -14.02
N PRO A 145 -3.32 12.56 -13.26
CA PRO A 145 -2.73 13.90 -13.33
C PRO A 145 -2.23 14.27 -14.73
N VAL A 146 -1.64 13.31 -15.47
CA VAL A 146 -1.19 13.54 -16.85
C VAL A 146 -2.38 13.80 -17.77
N LEU A 147 -3.46 13.02 -17.67
CA LEU A 147 -4.68 13.25 -18.45
C LEU A 147 -5.30 14.62 -18.17
N ILE A 148 -5.35 15.02 -16.90
CA ILE A 148 -5.87 16.34 -16.52
C ILE A 148 -4.96 17.45 -17.05
N LEU A 149 -3.64 17.31 -16.97
CA LEU A 149 -2.71 18.27 -17.56
C LEU A 149 -2.93 18.41 -19.06
N ILE A 150 -3.08 17.30 -19.79
CA ILE A 150 -3.38 17.32 -21.24
C ILE A 150 -4.68 18.07 -21.54
N ALA A 151 -5.70 17.96 -20.68
CA ALA A 151 -6.96 18.67 -20.85
C ALA A 151 -6.91 20.16 -20.42
N VAL A 152 -6.15 20.47 -19.36
CA VAL A 152 -6.06 21.83 -18.79
C VAL A 152 -5.11 22.70 -19.59
N PHE A 153 -3.96 22.20 -20.07
CA PHE A 153 -2.94 23.02 -20.72
C PHE A 153 -3.46 23.79 -21.96
N PRO A 154 -4.26 23.19 -22.85
CA PRO A 154 -4.85 23.90 -24.00
C PRO A 154 -5.93 24.91 -23.58
N THR A 155 -6.57 24.71 -22.43
CA THR A 155 -7.66 25.55 -21.92
C THR A 155 -7.13 26.75 -21.15
N ASP A 156 -6.16 26.51 -20.27
CA ASP A 156 -5.49 27.54 -19.48
C ASP A 156 -4.04 27.13 -19.13
N PRO A 157 -3.05 27.62 -19.89
CA PRO A 157 -1.64 27.29 -19.67
C PRO A 157 -1.12 27.71 -18.28
N ILE A 158 -1.63 28.80 -17.71
CA ILE A 158 -1.19 29.30 -16.39
C ILE A 158 -1.59 28.32 -15.29
N SER A 159 -2.87 27.91 -15.24
CA SER A 159 -3.29 26.89 -14.27
C SER A 159 -2.59 25.56 -14.51
N GLY A 160 -2.38 25.16 -15.78
CA GLY A 160 -1.59 23.98 -16.12
C GLY A 160 -0.17 24.03 -15.54
N LEU A 161 0.50 25.18 -15.61
CA LEU A 161 1.83 25.37 -15.02
C LEU A 161 1.80 25.30 -13.49
N ILE A 162 0.80 25.90 -12.84
CA ILE A 162 0.63 25.79 -11.38
C ILE A 162 0.47 24.33 -10.97
N LEU A 163 -0.39 23.57 -11.65
CA LEU A 163 -0.56 22.13 -11.41
C LEU A 163 0.75 21.37 -11.63
N LEU A 164 1.47 21.64 -12.72
CA LEU A 164 2.75 20.99 -13.05
C LEU A 164 3.82 21.22 -11.98
N VAL A 165 3.92 22.44 -11.45
CA VAL A 165 4.92 22.81 -10.43
C VAL A 165 4.55 22.27 -9.05
N THR A 166 3.26 22.25 -8.72
CA THR A 166 2.78 21.80 -7.40
C THR A 166 2.62 20.29 -7.30
N ALA A 167 2.35 19.56 -8.39
CA ALA A 167 2.21 18.10 -8.37
C ALA A 167 3.42 17.35 -7.76
N PRO A 168 4.67 17.63 -8.19
CA PRO A 168 5.87 16.96 -7.67
C PRO A 168 6.08 17.16 -6.16
N LEU A 169 5.49 18.22 -5.58
CA LEU A 169 5.61 18.50 -4.16
C LEU A 169 5.02 17.37 -3.31
N ILE A 170 3.92 16.73 -3.76
CA ILE A 170 3.30 15.60 -3.07
C ILE A 170 4.25 14.38 -3.01
N PRO A 171 4.76 13.82 -4.13
CA PRO A 171 5.75 12.74 -4.10
C PRO A 171 7.02 13.08 -3.32
N VAL A 172 7.50 14.33 -3.36
CA VAL A 172 8.67 14.77 -2.62
C VAL A 172 8.43 14.66 -1.11
N PHE A 173 7.33 15.20 -0.60
CA PHE A 173 6.99 15.06 0.82
C PHE A 173 6.75 13.61 1.21
N MET A 174 6.11 12.82 0.33
CA MET A 174 5.91 11.39 0.54
C MET A 174 7.25 10.64 0.69
N ALA A 175 8.25 10.94 -0.15
CA ALA A 175 9.57 10.33 -0.05
C ALA A 175 10.33 10.77 1.21
N LEU A 176 10.20 12.04 1.62
CA LEU A 176 10.86 12.59 2.82
C LEU A 176 10.28 11.99 4.10
N ILE A 177 8.95 11.92 4.20
CA ILE A 177 8.23 11.40 5.37
C ILE A 177 8.30 9.87 5.41
N GLY A 178 8.17 9.20 4.27
CA GLY A 178 8.18 7.74 4.16
C GLY A 178 9.45 7.09 4.72
N LYS A 179 10.63 7.69 4.51
CA LYS A 179 11.89 7.20 5.11
C LYS A 179 11.85 7.18 6.63
N ARG A 180 11.27 8.21 7.25
CA ARG A 180 11.13 8.29 8.71
C ARG A 180 10.02 7.35 9.21
N ALA A 181 8.93 7.24 8.46
CA ALA A 181 7.82 6.35 8.78
C ALA A 181 8.26 4.88 8.83
N GLY A 182 8.97 4.40 7.80
CA GLY A 182 9.46 3.01 7.74
C GLY A 182 10.30 2.61 8.96
N ALA A 183 11.28 3.44 9.33
CA ALA A 183 12.12 3.17 10.49
C ALA A 183 11.35 3.13 11.84
N LEU A 184 10.26 3.90 11.97
CA LEU A 184 9.40 3.82 13.16
C LEU A 184 8.48 2.60 13.12
N THR A 185 7.96 2.24 11.95
CA THR A 185 7.15 1.04 11.75
C THR A 185 7.95 -0.22 12.08
N ASP A 186 9.20 -0.31 11.63
CA ASP A 186 10.08 -1.44 11.96
C ASP A 186 10.29 -1.56 13.48
N ARG A 187 10.55 -0.44 14.17
CA ARG A 187 10.67 -0.41 15.65
C ARG A 187 9.37 -0.81 16.35
N GLN A 188 8.22 -0.40 15.83
CA GLN A 188 6.92 -0.79 16.37
C GLN A 188 6.69 -2.31 16.22
N TRP A 189 7.04 -2.87 15.06
CA TRP A 189 6.98 -4.32 14.82
C TRP A 189 7.88 -5.11 15.75
N GLU A 190 9.12 -4.66 15.97
CA GLU A 190 10.01 -5.28 16.93
C GLU A 190 9.44 -5.25 18.35
N SER A 191 8.90 -4.11 18.80
CA SER A 191 8.28 -4.01 20.14
C SER A 191 7.06 -4.92 20.28
N LEU A 192 6.22 -5.03 19.24
CA LEU A 192 5.09 -5.95 19.21
C LEU A 192 5.53 -7.41 19.29
N SER A 193 6.58 -7.78 18.54
CA SER A 193 7.13 -9.13 18.53
C SER A 193 7.73 -9.49 19.89
N ARG A 194 8.48 -8.58 20.52
CA ARG A 194 9.03 -8.78 21.88
C ARG A 194 7.92 -8.95 22.91
N MET A 195 6.91 -8.08 22.91
CA MET A 195 5.76 -8.17 23.82
C MET A 195 5.00 -9.50 23.66
N SER A 196 4.76 -9.92 22.41
CA SER A 196 4.05 -11.16 22.11
C SER A 196 4.85 -12.41 22.51
N GLY A 197 6.18 -12.40 22.29
CA GLY A 197 7.08 -13.46 22.76
C GLY A 197 7.07 -13.59 24.27
N TYR A 198 7.25 -12.46 24.98
CA TYR A 198 7.22 -12.43 26.44
C TYR A 198 5.89 -12.93 27.01
N PHE A 199 4.77 -12.50 26.41
CA PHE A 199 3.44 -12.96 26.79
C PHE A 199 3.28 -14.47 26.62
N LEU A 200 3.76 -15.03 25.50
CA LEU A 200 3.74 -16.47 25.26
C LEU A 200 4.58 -17.24 26.29
N ASP A 201 5.80 -16.78 26.58
CA ASP A 201 6.70 -17.42 27.54
C ASP A 201 6.09 -17.47 28.95
N MET A 202 5.43 -16.40 29.39
CA MET A 202 4.71 -16.40 30.67
C MET A 202 3.49 -17.31 30.68
N LEU A 203 2.73 -17.39 29.58
CA LEU A 203 1.59 -18.31 29.50
C LEU A 203 2.06 -19.76 29.59
N GLN A 204 3.15 -20.11 28.89
CA GLN A 204 3.75 -21.44 28.95
C GLN A 204 4.37 -21.75 30.33
N GLY A 205 5.00 -20.76 30.96
CA GLY A 205 5.63 -20.87 32.28
C GLY A 205 4.69 -20.64 33.48
N MET A 206 3.39 -20.44 33.25
CA MET A 206 2.45 -19.97 34.29
C MET A 206 2.37 -20.91 35.50
N THR A 207 2.41 -22.22 35.27
CA THR A 207 2.40 -23.22 36.34
C THR A 207 3.62 -23.08 37.24
N THR A 208 4.81 -22.99 36.65
CA THR A 208 6.08 -22.76 37.37
C THR A 208 6.04 -21.43 38.13
N LEU A 209 5.61 -20.35 37.49
CA LEU A 209 5.51 -19.03 38.12
C LEU A 209 4.57 -19.02 39.33
N LYS A 210 3.48 -19.81 39.29
CA LYS A 210 2.56 -19.98 40.43
C LYS A 210 3.19 -20.80 41.55
N ILE A 211 3.85 -21.92 41.24
CA ILE A 211 4.51 -22.79 42.23
C ILE A 211 5.57 -22.01 43.02
N PHE A 212 6.32 -21.13 42.36
CA PHE A 212 7.34 -20.30 43.00
C PHE A 212 6.84 -18.95 43.53
N ALA A 213 5.52 -18.69 43.50
CA ALA A 213 4.89 -17.43 43.93
C ALA A 213 5.48 -16.15 43.26
N ARG A 214 5.99 -16.27 42.03
CA ARG A 214 6.65 -15.18 41.28
C ARG A 214 5.73 -14.47 40.28
N SER A 215 4.45 -14.84 40.21
CA SER A 215 3.48 -14.27 39.25
C SER A 215 3.37 -12.75 39.31
N ARG A 216 3.40 -12.14 40.51
CA ARG A 216 3.30 -10.68 40.70
C ARG A 216 4.49 -9.90 40.15
N MET A 217 5.70 -10.45 40.20
CA MET A 217 6.88 -9.75 39.68
C MET A 217 6.85 -9.65 38.15
N GLN A 218 6.16 -10.57 37.49
CA GLN A 218 6.08 -10.60 36.03
C GLN A 218 5.12 -9.56 35.47
N HIS A 219 4.17 -9.06 36.27
CA HIS A 219 3.27 -7.97 35.86
C HIS A 219 4.02 -6.71 35.43
N ALA A 220 5.03 -6.27 36.18
CA ALA A 220 5.80 -5.06 35.88
C ALA A 220 6.49 -5.15 34.50
N ALA A 221 6.99 -6.33 34.15
CA ALA A 221 7.62 -6.56 32.85
C ALA A 221 6.61 -6.59 31.69
N ILE A 222 5.37 -7.05 31.91
CA ILE A 222 4.30 -6.93 30.90
C ILE A 222 3.93 -5.47 30.70
N GLU A 223 3.77 -4.74 31.80
CA GLU A 223 3.42 -3.34 31.79
C GLU A 223 4.48 -2.52 31.05
N GLU A 224 5.76 -2.76 31.31
CA GLU A 224 6.88 -2.15 30.60
C GLU A 224 6.88 -2.51 29.10
N ALA A 225 6.68 -3.78 28.75
CA ALA A 225 6.60 -4.20 27.35
C ALA A 225 5.40 -3.56 26.62
N GLY A 226 4.26 -3.46 27.30
CA GLY A 226 3.06 -2.79 26.82
C GLY A 226 3.25 -1.29 26.62
N GLU A 227 3.91 -0.62 27.56
CA GLU A 227 4.18 0.82 27.49
C GLU A 227 5.17 1.14 26.36
N ASN A 228 6.21 0.31 26.19
CA ASN A 228 7.12 0.42 25.05
C ASN A 228 6.40 0.25 23.71
N PHE A 229 5.45 -0.68 23.61
CA PHE A 229 4.60 -0.84 22.42
C PHE A 229 3.67 0.37 22.21
N ARG A 230 3.07 0.91 23.28
CA ARG A 230 2.22 2.11 23.24
C ARG A 230 3.00 3.32 22.72
N VAL A 231 4.18 3.60 23.28
CA VAL A 231 5.04 4.72 22.85
C VAL A 231 5.47 4.55 21.39
N ALA A 232 5.85 3.35 20.96
CA ALA A 232 6.20 3.09 19.56
C ALA A 232 5.01 3.34 18.62
N THR A 233 3.81 2.89 19.01
CA THR A 233 2.57 3.10 18.25
C THR A 233 2.22 4.58 18.14
N MET A 234 2.29 5.34 19.25
CA MET A 234 2.02 6.78 19.24
C MET A 234 2.99 7.55 18.34
N LYS A 235 4.27 7.15 18.29
CA LYS A 235 5.25 7.76 17.36
C LYS A 235 4.89 7.50 15.89
N VAL A 236 4.46 6.29 15.55
CA VAL A 236 4.01 5.93 14.19
C VAL A 236 2.75 6.73 13.82
N LEU A 237 1.75 6.79 14.71
CA LEU A 237 0.53 7.57 14.48
C LEU A 237 0.80 9.06 14.28
N LYS A 238 1.71 9.66 15.06
CA LYS A 238 2.10 11.07 14.90
C LYS A 238 2.66 11.35 13.50
N ILE A 239 3.51 10.46 12.97
CA ILE A 239 4.04 10.60 11.61
C ILE A 239 2.95 10.39 10.56
N ALA A 240 2.08 9.38 10.74
CA ALA A 240 0.99 9.10 9.80
C ALA A 240 0.04 10.31 9.65
N PHE A 241 -0.37 10.92 10.77
CA PHE A 241 -1.21 12.12 10.75
C PHE A 241 -0.51 13.33 10.13
N LEU A 242 0.76 13.58 10.49
CA LEU A 242 1.52 14.68 9.91
C LEU A 242 1.72 14.51 8.39
N SER A 243 1.90 13.27 7.94
CA SER A 243 1.94 12.93 6.52
C SER A 243 0.61 13.25 5.83
N SER A 244 -0.51 12.77 6.38
CA SER A 244 -1.83 13.00 5.81
C SER A 244 -2.17 14.50 5.78
N LEU A 245 -1.85 15.24 6.85
CA LEU A 245 -2.06 16.69 6.92
C LEU A 245 -1.24 17.42 5.86
N THR A 246 0.03 17.05 5.68
CA THR A 246 0.91 17.66 4.67
C THR A 246 0.37 17.44 3.26
N LEU A 247 -0.07 16.20 2.96
CA LEU A 247 -0.67 15.85 1.67
C LEU A 247 -1.98 16.63 1.40
N GLU A 248 -2.80 16.82 2.44
CA GLU A 248 -4.02 17.63 2.36
C GLU A 248 -3.69 19.10 2.07
N LEU A 249 -2.75 19.67 2.84
CA LEU A 249 -2.36 21.07 2.73
C LEU A 249 -1.81 21.41 1.34
N VAL A 250 -0.98 20.55 0.75
CA VAL A 250 -0.45 20.80 -0.61
C VAL A 250 -1.57 20.86 -1.64
N GLY A 251 -2.52 19.91 -1.59
CA GLY A 251 -3.66 19.91 -2.50
C GLY A 251 -4.59 21.11 -2.31
N THR A 252 -4.86 21.47 -1.06
CA THR A 252 -5.71 22.63 -0.71
C THR A 252 -5.06 23.94 -1.12
N ILE A 253 -3.76 24.13 -0.85
CA ILE A 253 -3.03 25.34 -1.27
C ILE A 253 -2.96 25.42 -2.80
N GLY A 254 -2.67 24.30 -3.48
CA GLY A 254 -2.69 24.25 -4.95
C GLY A 254 -4.05 24.64 -5.53
N THR A 255 -5.12 24.09 -4.95
CA THR A 255 -6.50 24.44 -5.32
C THR A 255 -6.82 25.90 -5.06
N ALA A 256 -6.38 26.45 -3.91
CA ALA A 256 -6.59 27.85 -3.57
C ALA A 256 -5.85 28.80 -4.54
N LEU A 257 -4.59 28.49 -4.89
CA LEU A 257 -3.81 29.28 -5.85
C LEU A 257 -4.52 29.36 -7.21
N ILE A 258 -5.04 28.23 -7.69
CA ILE A 258 -5.77 28.17 -8.95
C ILE A 258 -7.11 28.91 -8.84
N ALA A 259 -7.86 28.71 -7.76
CA ALA A 259 -9.16 29.38 -7.55
C ALA A 259 -9.01 30.90 -7.50
N VAL A 260 -8.04 31.42 -6.75
CA VAL A 260 -7.76 32.86 -6.66
C VAL A 260 -7.27 33.39 -8.00
N GLY A 261 -6.35 32.69 -8.67
CA GLY A 261 -5.84 33.06 -9.98
C GLY A 261 -6.92 33.12 -11.05
N ILE A 262 -7.81 32.13 -11.09
CA ILE A 262 -8.98 32.09 -11.96
C ILE A 262 -9.94 33.24 -11.64
N GLY A 263 -10.21 33.51 -10.36
CA GLY A 263 -11.10 34.60 -9.93
C GLY A 263 -10.64 35.97 -10.44
N VAL A 264 -9.36 36.31 -10.23
CA VAL A 264 -8.78 37.57 -10.73
C VAL A 264 -8.85 37.64 -12.25
N ARG A 265 -8.54 36.54 -12.93
CA ARG A 265 -8.52 36.49 -14.40
C ARG A 265 -9.91 36.57 -15.02
N LEU A 266 -10.92 35.97 -14.39
CA LEU A 266 -12.32 36.13 -14.77
C LEU A 266 -12.76 37.59 -14.65
N LEU A 267 -12.43 38.26 -13.55
CA LEU A 267 -12.74 39.69 -13.36
C LEU A 267 -12.07 40.59 -14.40
N SER A 268 -10.83 40.25 -14.79
CA SER A 268 -10.10 40.97 -15.85
C SER A 268 -10.57 40.65 -17.28
N GLY A 269 -11.45 39.65 -17.46
CA GLY A 269 -11.89 39.16 -18.78
C GLY A 269 -10.84 38.34 -19.56
N SER A 270 -9.74 37.94 -18.93
CA SER A 270 -8.63 37.21 -19.59
C SER A 270 -8.87 35.71 -19.74
N ILE A 271 -9.96 35.17 -19.20
CA ILE A 271 -10.39 33.78 -19.35
C ILE A 271 -11.92 33.71 -19.43
N GLY A 272 -12.45 32.83 -20.28
CA GLY A 272 -13.90 32.60 -20.38
C GLY A 272 -14.45 31.82 -19.18
N PHE A 273 -15.69 32.12 -18.77
CA PHE A 273 -16.34 31.49 -17.62
C PHE A 273 -16.35 29.96 -17.68
N GLN A 274 -16.72 29.38 -18.82
CA GLN A 274 -16.73 27.92 -19.00
C GLN A 274 -15.34 27.30 -18.79
N SER A 275 -14.30 27.90 -19.37
CA SER A 275 -12.91 27.43 -19.27
C SER A 275 -12.41 27.51 -17.83
N ALA A 276 -12.66 28.65 -17.17
CA ALA A 276 -12.37 28.84 -15.76
C ALA A 276 -13.05 27.79 -14.87
N LEU A 277 -14.35 27.58 -15.05
CA LEU A 277 -15.12 26.62 -14.26
C LEU A 277 -14.66 25.18 -14.51
N PHE A 278 -14.36 24.82 -15.76
CA PHE A 278 -13.80 23.52 -16.12
C PHE A 278 -12.49 23.22 -15.37
N VAL A 279 -11.56 24.17 -15.38
CA VAL A 279 -10.28 24.03 -14.67
C VAL A 279 -10.49 23.96 -13.16
N LEU A 280 -11.40 24.79 -12.61
CA LEU A 280 -11.71 24.80 -11.18
C LEU A 280 -12.28 23.46 -10.70
N ILE A 281 -13.15 22.83 -11.49
CA ILE A 281 -13.71 21.49 -11.20
C ILE A 281 -12.63 20.41 -11.24
N LEU A 282 -11.71 20.45 -12.23
CA LEU A 282 -10.66 19.44 -12.37
C LEU A 282 -9.53 19.55 -11.35
N THR A 283 -9.34 20.72 -10.77
CA THR A 283 -8.23 21.00 -9.85
C THR A 283 -8.19 20.06 -8.62
N PRO A 284 -9.26 19.87 -7.83
CA PRO A 284 -9.25 18.90 -6.73
C PRO A 284 -9.03 17.46 -7.22
N ASP A 285 -9.59 17.10 -8.38
CA ASP A 285 -9.45 15.77 -8.98
C ASP A 285 -8.00 15.48 -9.44
N PHE A 286 -7.21 16.51 -9.75
CA PHE A 286 -5.78 16.39 -10.06
C PHE A 286 -4.96 15.92 -8.86
N TYR A 287 -5.22 16.48 -7.67
CA TYR A 287 -4.46 16.15 -6.47
C TYR A 287 -4.95 14.86 -5.78
N LEU A 288 -6.21 14.47 -6.01
CA LEU A 288 -6.82 13.30 -5.37
C LEU A 288 -6.02 12.00 -5.55
N PRO A 289 -5.60 11.57 -6.76
CA PRO A 289 -4.91 10.30 -6.92
C PRO A 289 -3.49 10.31 -6.33
N LEU A 290 -2.82 11.47 -6.29
CA LEU A 290 -1.54 11.67 -5.61
C LEU A 290 -1.70 11.53 -4.09
N ARG A 291 -2.74 12.13 -3.51
CA ARG A 291 -3.07 12.01 -2.08
C ARG A 291 -3.43 10.57 -1.69
N GLN A 292 -4.25 9.90 -2.49
CA GLN A 292 -4.63 8.49 -2.29
C GLN A 292 -3.41 7.56 -2.36
N LEU A 293 -2.42 7.84 -3.22
CA LEU A 293 -1.17 7.08 -3.24
C LEU A 293 -0.39 7.24 -1.93
N GLY A 294 -0.33 8.46 -1.38
CA GLY A 294 0.26 8.72 -0.08
C GLY A 294 -0.44 7.97 1.06
N GLN A 295 -1.77 7.93 1.07
CA GLN A 295 -2.55 7.18 2.06
C GLN A 295 -2.30 5.66 1.97
N LYS A 296 -2.21 5.13 0.75
CA LYS A 296 -1.94 3.70 0.48
C LYS A 296 -0.46 3.33 0.61
N PHE A 297 0.42 4.28 0.91
CA PHE A 297 1.86 4.04 1.00
C PHE A 297 2.23 3.03 2.08
N HIS A 298 1.53 3.06 3.22
CA HIS A 298 1.76 2.12 4.31
C HIS A 298 1.44 0.67 3.90
N ALA A 299 0.34 0.44 3.18
CA ALA A 299 0.05 -0.86 2.59
C ALA A 299 1.15 -1.31 1.61
N GLY A 300 1.75 -0.35 0.89
CA GLY A 300 2.95 -0.56 0.07
C GLY A 300 4.13 -1.08 0.90
N MET A 301 4.47 -0.39 1.99
CA MET A 301 5.58 -0.75 2.88
C MET A 301 5.37 -2.08 3.61
N GLU A 302 4.18 -2.30 4.16
CA GLU A 302 3.81 -3.56 4.83
C GLU A 302 3.89 -4.74 3.86
N GLY A 303 3.35 -4.58 2.65
CA GLY A 303 3.44 -5.60 1.61
C GLY A 303 4.87 -5.91 1.18
N GLU A 304 5.72 -4.89 1.02
CA GLU A 304 7.14 -5.08 0.71
C GLU A 304 7.91 -5.77 1.85
N SER A 305 7.63 -5.42 3.11
CA SER A 305 8.24 -6.07 4.27
C SER A 305 7.81 -7.54 4.38
N ALA A 306 6.50 -7.81 4.26
CA ALA A 306 5.96 -9.16 4.26
C ALA A 306 6.53 -10.01 3.12
N ALA A 307 6.69 -9.43 1.93
CA ALA A 307 7.28 -10.11 0.78
C ALA A 307 8.71 -10.58 1.07
N LYS A 308 9.54 -9.74 1.72
CA LYS A 308 10.91 -10.13 2.10
C LYS A 308 10.92 -11.34 3.02
N GLU A 309 10.04 -11.38 4.02
CA GLU A 309 9.93 -12.53 4.92
C GLU A 309 9.44 -13.79 4.18
N ILE A 310 8.43 -13.65 3.33
CA ILE A 310 7.89 -14.76 2.53
C ILE A 310 8.97 -15.33 1.61
N PHE A 311 9.69 -14.49 0.88
CA PHE A 311 10.76 -14.95 -0.01
C PHE A 311 11.95 -15.50 0.79
N ALA A 312 12.27 -14.95 1.96
CA ALA A 312 13.28 -15.54 2.83
C ALA A 312 12.91 -16.97 3.25
N ILE A 313 11.63 -17.28 3.47
CA ILE A 313 11.17 -18.65 3.76
C ILE A 313 11.32 -19.56 2.54
N LEU A 314 10.87 -19.08 1.36
CA LEU A 314 10.92 -19.85 0.11
C LEU A 314 12.35 -20.14 -0.34
N GLU A 315 13.27 -19.20 -0.12
CA GLU A 315 14.66 -19.27 -0.56
C GLU A 315 15.60 -19.82 0.50
N HIS A 316 15.17 -19.96 1.76
CA HIS A 316 16.01 -20.41 2.86
C HIS A 316 16.69 -21.73 2.49
N GLN A 317 17.99 -21.75 2.18
CA GLN A 317 18.65 -23.02 1.91
C GLN A 317 18.88 -23.70 3.25
N SER A 318 18.11 -24.75 3.55
CA SER A 318 18.59 -25.71 4.56
C SER A 318 19.92 -26.26 4.08
N PRO A 319 20.89 -26.52 4.98
CA PRO A 319 21.96 -27.44 4.64
C PRO A 319 21.27 -28.71 4.15
N GLU A 320 21.60 -29.19 2.95
CA GLU A 320 21.14 -30.50 2.52
C GLU A 320 21.40 -31.48 3.67
N PRO A 321 20.46 -32.39 3.98
CA PRO A 321 20.82 -33.52 4.81
C PRO A 321 21.97 -34.18 4.06
N ARG A 322 23.19 -34.06 4.59
CA ARG A 322 24.29 -34.93 4.20
C ARG A 322 23.74 -36.31 4.51
N ASN A 323 23.22 -36.98 3.48
CA ASN A 323 23.02 -38.41 3.51
C ASN A 323 24.42 -38.94 3.78
N GLY A 324 24.69 -39.16 5.07
CA GLY A 324 25.94 -39.70 5.52
C GLY A 324 26.00 -41.13 5.03
N THR A 325 26.39 -41.32 3.77
CA THR A 325 27.05 -42.54 3.31
C THR A 325 28.48 -42.58 3.85
N ALA A 326 28.73 -41.96 5.00
CA ALA A 326 29.88 -42.30 5.81
C ALA A 326 29.62 -43.74 6.27
N THR A 327 30.14 -44.69 5.50
CA THR A 327 30.47 -46.01 6.03
C THR A 327 31.19 -45.76 7.34
N LEU A 328 30.53 -46.04 8.46
CA LEU A 328 31.16 -46.07 9.76
C LEU A 328 32.29 -47.08 9.62
N ARG A 329 33.52 -46.59 9.46
CA ARG A 329 34.70 -47.43 9.54
C ARG A 329 34.63 -48.00 10.95
N ARG A 330 34.33 -49.30 11.06
CA ARG A 330 34.58 -50.05 12.29
C ARG A 330 36.09 -49.98 12.51
N GLU A 331 36.56 -48.93 13.17
CA GLU A 331 37.81 -49.02 13.87
C GLU A 331 37.59 -50.05 14.97
N SER A 332 38.42 -51.10 14.93
CA SER A 332 38.49 -52.11 15.97
C SER A 332 38.59 -51.38 17.31
N VAL A 333 37.56 -51.52 18.14
CA VAL A 333 37.58 -51.04 19.52
C VAL A 333 38.80 -51.69 20.17
N GLN A 334 39.88 -50.92 20.37
CA GLN A 334 40.93 -51.32 21.29
C GLN A 334 40.27 -51.37 22.65
N SER A 335 40.19 -52.58 23.21
CA SER A 335 39.73 -52.81 24.58
C SER A 335 40.64 -52.05 25.53
N LEU A 336 40.25 -50.85 25.92
CA LEU A 336 40.86 -50.15 27.04
C LEU A 336 40.46 -50.93 28.31
N PRO A 337 41.42 -51.50 29.06
CA PRO A 337 41.09 -52.20 30.30
C PRO A 337 40.52 -51.19 31.28
N ILE A 338 39.27 -51.42 31.71
CA ILE A 338 38.65 -50.67 32.79
C ILE A 338 39.34 -51.13 34.08
N SER A 339 40.30 -50.35 34.56
CA SER A 339 40.91 -50.54 35.86
C SER A 339 39.94 -50.04 36.93
N PHE A 340 39.28 -50.96 37.64
CA PHE A 340 38.61 -50.62 38.88
C PHE A 340 39.69 -50.46 39.97
N LEU A 341 39.81 -49.24 40.51
CA LEU A 341 40.57 -48.98 41.73
C LEU A 341 39.82 -49.66 42.88
N ASN A 342 40.47 -50.63 43.53
CA ASN A 342 40.06 -51.17 44.84
C ASN A 342 40.53 -50.24 45.96
#